data_AF-A0A954ZT66-F1
#
_entry.id   AF-A0A954ZT66-F1
#
_cell.length_a   1.000
_cell.length_b   1.000
_cell.length_c   1.000
_cell.angle_alpha   90.00
_cell.angle_beta   90.00
_cell.angle_gamma   90.00
#
_symmetry.space_group_name_H-M   'P 1'
#
loop_
_entity.id
_entity.type
_entity.pdbx_description
1 polymer ?
#
loop_
_entity_poly.entity_id
_entity_poly.type
_entity_poly.pdbx_seq_one_letter_code
_entity_poly.pdbx_strand_id
1 'polypeptide(L)'
;MSANPIQHRRVLAITPQPALRSLSIEWGVSRRALGTLSPAGRSVLLTVRYEASPGQPESISIFDPSSGAKSALPASLTESCSVPQIRVAGDRVHVQSPLLYAFISIEHERPELLYARTGVFGMLQIQGGRYQPQGVRVETQH
;
A
#
# COMPACT_ATOMS: atom_id res chain seq x y z
N MET A 1 -13.70 0.06 -61.07
CA MET A 1 -13.68 0.98 -59.91
C MET A 1 -14.06 0.16 -58.68
N SER A 2 -13.08 -0.32 -57.91
CA SER A 2 -13.34 -1.14 -56.72
C SER A 2 -13.21 -0.28 -55.46
N ALA A 3 -14.27 -0.28 -54.64
CA ALA A 3 -14.34 0.44 -53.39
C ALA A 3 -13.45 -0.24 -52.32
N ASN A 4 -12.59 0.56 -51.69
CA ASN A 4 -11.85 0.14 -50.48
C ASN A 4 -12.82 0.08 -49.29
N PRO A 5 -12.82 -0.99 -48.48
CA PRO A 5 -13.58 -1.01 -47.24
C PRO A 5 -12.88 -0.12 -46.20
N ILE A 6 -13.65 0.84 -45.67
CA ILE A 6 -13.24 1.70 -44.56
C ILE A 6 -13.05 0.79 -43.34
N GLN A 7 -11.80 0.57 -42.93
CA GLN A 7 -11.50 -0.06 -41.66
C GLN A 7 -11.99 0.86 -40.54
N HIS A 8 -13.01 0.41 -39.81
CA HIS A 8 -13.44 1.05 -38.57
C HIS A 8 -12.29 0.98 -37.56
N ARG A 9 -11.48 2.04 -37.52
CA ARG A 9 -10.48 2.27 -36.48
C ARG A 9 -11.26 2.47 -35.18
N ARG A 10 -11.38 1.42 -34.37
CA ARG A 10 -11.87 1.51 -32.99
C ARG A 10 -10.95 2.48 -32.26
N VAL A 11 -11.41 3.71 -32.09
CA VAL A 11 -10.80 4.65 -31.15
C VAL A 11 -11.06 4.06 -29.78
N LEU A 12 -10.04 3.44 -29.17
CA LEU A 12 -10.04 3.19 -27.74
C LEU A 12 -10.16 4.56 -27.09
N ALA A 13 -11.35 4.88 -26.57
CA ALA A 13 -11.51 5.99 -25.66
C ALA A 13 -10.64 5.65 -24.44
N ILE A 14 -9.42 6.18 -24.43
CA ILE A 14 -8.57 6.14 -23.24
C ILE A 14 -9.21 7.16 -22.31
N THR A 15 -10.10 6.70 -21.44
CA THR A 15 -10.51 7.51 -20.30
C THR A 15 -9.22 7.84 -19.54
N PRO A 16 -8.87 9.14 -19.37
CA PRO A 16 -7.66 9.50 -18.63
C PRO A 16 -7.80 8.91 -17.23
N GLN A 17 -6.90 7.99 -16.90
CA GLN A 17 -6.88 7.43 -15.55
C GLN A 17 -6.43 8.53 -14.60
N PRO A 18 -7.12 8.70 -13.45
CA PRO A 18 -6.67 9.62 -12.44
C PRO A 18 -5.25 9.25 -12.02
N ALA A 19 -4.32 10.19 -12.11
CA ALA A 19 -2.95 9.96 -11.72
C ALA A 19 -2.89 9.69 -10.22
N LEU A 20 -2.28 8.58 -9.80
CA LEU A 20 -2.12 8.30 -8.39
C LEU A 20 -1.21 9.35 -7.74
N ARG A 21 -1.65 9.94 -6.62
CA ARG A 21 -0.83 10.81 -5.77
C ARG A 21 -0.10 10.02 -4.70
N SER A 22 -0.83 9.22 -3.93
CA SER A 22 -0.28 8.41 -2.84
C SER A 22 -1.19 7.23 -2.52
N LEU A 23 -0.66 6.22 -1.83
CA LEU A 23 -1.44 5.16 -1.21
C LEU A 23 -0.87 4.81 0.16
N SER A 24 -1.72 4.31 1.04
CA SER A 24 -1.29 3.69 2.30
C SER A 24 -2.07 2.42 2.59
N ILE A 25 -1.39 1.46 3.21
CA ILE A 25 -1.99 0.22 3.72
C ILE A 25 -1.65 0.11 5.19
N GLU A 26 -2.66 -0.14 6.01
CA GLU A 26 -2.53 -0.23 7.45
C GLU A 26 -2.85 -1.63 7.95
N TRP A 27 -2.05 -2.10 8.90
CA TRP A 27 -2.31 -3.32 9.66
C TRP A 27 -2.26 -3.03 11.15
N GLY A 28 -3.18 -3.63 11.88
CA GLY A 28 -3.18 -3.66 13.33
C GLY A 28 -2.29 -4.79 13.82
N VAL A 29 -1.37 -4.50 14.73
CA VAL A 29 -0.46 -5.47 15.34
C VAL A 29 -0.55 -5.36 16.86
N SER A 30 -0.64 -6.49 17.55
CA SER A 30 -0.67 -6.44 19.03
C SER A 30 0.63 -5.85 19.57
N ARG A 31 0.54 -4.94 20.55
CA ARG A 31 1.69 -4.34 21.24
C ARG A 31 2.65 -5.40 21.78
N ARG A 32 2.11 -6.50 22.31
CA ARG A 32 2.92 -7.62 22.81
C ARG A 32 3.72 -8.32 21.71
N ALA A 33 3.24 -8.34 20.47
CA ALA A 33 3.97 -8.93 19.35
C ALA A 33 5.14 -8.07 18.87
N LEU A 34 5.01 -6.73 18.97
CA LEU A 34 6.08 -5.80 18.61
C LEU A 34 7.18 -5.72 19.68
N GLY A 35 6.87 -6.04 20.94
CA GLY A 35 7.86 -6.10 22.01
C GLY A 35 8.60 -4.77 22.17
N THR A 36 9.93 -4.80 22.04
CA THR A 36 10.81 -3.63 22.15
C THR A 36 10.61 -2.59 21.04
N LEU A 37 10.02 -2.97 19.90
CA LEU A 37 9.65 -2.04 18.82
C LEU A 37 8.32 -1.32 19.09
N SER A 38 7.68 -1.53 20.25
CA SER A 38 6.45 -0.82 20.59
C SER A 38 6.74 0.65 20.93
N PRO A 39 6.08 1.62 20.28
CA PRO A 39 6.20 3.03 20.63
C PRO A 39 5.59 3.29 22.02
N ALA A 40 5.95 4.44 22.62
CA ALA A 40 5.32 4.90 23.85
C ALA A 40 3.78 5.01 23.69
N GLY A 41 3.02 4.69 24.74
CA GLY A 41 1.57 4.75 24.71
C GLY A 41 0.91 3.55 25.37
N ARG A 42 -0.42 3.44 25.22
CA ARG A 42 -1.25 2.47 25.94
C ARG A 42 -2.11 1.60 25.03
N SER A 43 -2.12 1.84 23.72
CA SER A 43 -2.95 1.04 22.81
C SER A 43 -2.48 -0.41 22.80
N VAL A 44 -3.43 -1.33 22.95
CA VAL A 44 -3.16 -2.78 22.85
C VAL A 44 -2.87 -3.17 21.41
N LEU A 45 -3.51 -2.49 20.46
CA LEU A 45 -3.31 -2.65 19.02
C LEU A 45 -2.58 -1.43 18.47
N LEU A 46 -1.41 -1.64 17.90
CA LEU A 46 -0.59 -0.63 17.24
C LEU A 46 -0.82 -0.68 15.74
N THR A 47 -0.54 0.41 15.04
CA THR A 47 -0.66 0.45 13.57
C THR A 47 0.71 0.35 12.94
N VAL A 48 0.87 -0.62 12.04
CA VAL A 48 1.94 -0.67 11.05
C VAL A 48 1.37 -0.10 9.76
N ARG A 49 1.95 1.01 9.27
CA ARG A 49 1.53 1.65 8.02
C ARG A 49 2.63 1.52 6.98
N TYR A 50 2.25 1.05 5.81
CA TYR A 50 3.01 1.16 4.57
C TYR A 50 2.49 2.36 3.79
N GLU A 51 3.38 3.20 3.26
CA GLU A 51 3.04 4.35 2.41
C GLU A 51 3.88 4.31 1.15
N ALA A 52 3.25 4.64 0.01
CA ALA A 52 3.92 4.69 -1.27
C ALA A 52 3.34 5.78 -2.18
N SER A 53 4.21 6.40 -2.95
CA SER A 53 3.87 7.41 -3.95
C SER A 53 4.68 7.16 -5.22
N PRO A 54 4.15 7.45 -6.43
CA PRO A 54 4.91 7.26 -7.65
C PRO A 54 6.24 8.02 -7.65
N GLY A 55 7.33 7.33 -7.97
CA GLY A 55 8.67 7.92 -8.08
C GLY A 55 9.35 8.25 -6.75
N GLN A 56 8.76 7.92 -5.60
CA GLN A 56 9.35 8.14 -4.29
C GLN A 56 9.62 6.80 -3.58
N PRO A 57 10.67 6.70 -2.75
CA PRO A 57 10.86 5.54 -1.90
C PRO A 57 9.64 5.30 -1.00
N GLU A 58 9.24 4.05 -0.89
CA GLU A 58 8.22 3.63 0.06
C GLU A 58 8.67 3.89 1.50
N SER A 59 7.71 4.03 2.41
CA SER A 59 7.99 4.20 3.83
C SER A 59 7.14 3.26 4.66
N ILE A 60 7.72 2.81 5.77
CA ILE A 60 7.01 2.07 6.82
C ILE A 60 7.01 2.94 8.07
N SER A 61 5.94 2.85 8.85
CA SER A 61 5.93 3.39 10.21
C SER A 61 5.16 2.48 11.16
N ILE A 62 5.57 2.50 12.43
CA ILE A 62 4.88 1.85 13.53
C ILE A 62 4.50 2.94 14.52
N PHE A 63 3.22 3.08 14.83
CA PHE A 63 2.75 4.09 15.77
C PHE A 63 1.63 3.59 16.68
N ASP A 64 1.52 4.22 17.86
CA ASP A 64 0.35 4.06 18.72
C ASP A 64 -0.78 4.97 18.20
N PRO A 65 -1.94 4.43 17.79
CA PRO A 65 -3.01 5.24 17.19
C PRO A 65 -3.66 6.23 18.16
N SER A 66 -3.52 6.02 19.47
CA SER A 66 -4.09 6.90 20.50
C SER A 66 -3.22 8.13 20.78
N SER A 67 -1.89 7.99 20.72
CA SER A 67 -0.93 9.05 21.05
C SER A 67 -0.20 9.62 19.84
N GLY A 68 -0.24 8.92 18.70
CA GLY A 68 0.56 9.25 17.51
C GLY A 68 2.06 8.99 17.70
N ALA A 69 2.49 8.46 18.84
CA ALA A 69 3.89 8.17 19.11
C ALA A 69 4.42 7.11 18.14
N LYS A 70 5.58 7.40 17.54
CA LYS A 70 6.23 6.52 16.56
C LYS A 70 7.35 5.71 17.19
N SER A 71 7.62 4.55 16.61
CA SER A 71 8.75 3.71 16.97
C SER A 71 9.88 3.85 15.95
N ALA A 72 11.10 3.63 16.40
CA ALA A 72 12.23 3.43 15.50
C ALA A 72 12.08 2.08 14.79
N LEU A 73 12.44 2.03 13.51
CA LEU A 73 12.42 0.81 12.72
C LEU A 73 13.80 0.13 12.72
N PRO A 74 13.86 -1.21 12.64
CA PRO A 74 15.10 -1.90 12.37
C PRO A 74 15.73 -1.44 11.06
N ALA A 75 17.06 -1.32 11.03
CA ALA A 75 17.81 -0.91 9.84
C ALA A 75 17.49 -1.79 8.62
N SER A 76 17.37 -3.11 8.83
CA SER A 76 17.00 -4.07 7.78
C SER A 76 15.69 -3.74 7.07
N LEU A 77 14.73 -3.13 7.77
CA LEU A 77 13.46 -2.72 7.18
C LEU A 77 13.62 -1.41 6.40
N THR A 78 14.32 -0.42 6.96
CA THR A 78 14.54 0.86 6.29
C THR A 78 15.44 0.75 5.06
N GLU A 79 16.43 -0.13 5.10
CA GLU A 79 17.35 -0.41 3.98
C GLU A 79 16.66 -1.20 2.85
N SER A 80 15.58 -1.90 3.15
CA SER A 80 14.78 -2.64 2.16
C SER A 80 13.76 -1.76 1.43
N CYS A 81 13.50 -0.54 1.94
CA CYS A 81 12.60 0.41 1.28
C CYS A 81 13.18 0.82 -0.08
N SER A 82 12.35 0.75 -1.11
CA SER A 82 12.71 1.09 -2.48
C SER A 82 11.64 1.95 -3.14
N VAL A 83 11.91 2.47 -4.34
CA VAL A 83 10.85 3.09 -5.16
C VAL A 83 9.94 1.98 -5.67
N PRO A 84 8.67 1.91 -5.25
CA PRO A 84 7.78 0.84 -5.65
C PRO A 84 7.33 1.01 -7.10
N GLN A 85 7.15 -0.10 -7.80
CA GLN A 85 6.46 -0.11 -9.09
C GLN A 85 4.96 -0.04 -8.83
N ILE A 86 4.36 1.10 -9.17
CA ILE A 86 2.92 1.31 -9.05
C ILE A 86 2.30 1.39 -10.43
N ARG A 87 1.27 0.58 -10.68
CA ARG A 87 0.50 0.56 -11.92
C ARG A 87 -0.98 0.73 -11.61
N VAL A 88 -1.63 1.66 -12.30
CA VAL A 88 -3.08 1.83 -12.24
C VAL A 88 -3.66 1.28 -13.54
N ALA A 89 -4.62 0.36 -13.47
CA ALA A 89 -5.24 -0.25 -14.64
C ALA A 89 -6.76 -0.39 -14.42
N GLY A 90 -7.56 0.44 -15.11
CA GLY A 90 -8.96 0.66 -14.76
C GLY A 90 -9.09 1.10 -13.29
N ASP A 91 -10.00 0.45 -12.57
CA ASP A 91 -10.30 0.69 -11.15
C ASP A 91 -9.43 -0.15 -10.20
N ARG A 92 -8.21 -0.49 -10.63
CA ARG A 92 -7.27 -1.28 -9.83
C ARG A 92 -5.91 -0.62 -9.74
N VAL A 93 -5.34 -0.65 -8.54
CA VAL A 93 -3.96 -0.26 -8.26
C VAL A 93 -3.16 -1.51 -7.92
N HIS A 94 -2.04 -1.69 -8.60
CA HIS A 94 -1.08 -2.74 -8.35
C HIS A 94 0.22 -2.11 -7.83
N VAL A 95 0.71 -2.61 -6.70
CA VAL A 95 1.93 -2.13 -6.03
C VAL A 95 2.89 -3.29 -5.89
N GLN A 96 4.14 -3.07 -6.30
CA GLN A 96 5.19 -4.07 -6.20
C GLN A 96 6.53 -3.44 -5.76
N SER A 97 7.11 -3.98 -4.71
CA SER A 97 8.43 -3.65 -4.16
C SER A 97 9.03 -4.87 -3.46
N PRO A 98 10.28 -4.82 -2.96
CA PRO A 98 10.84 -5.85 -2.09
C PRO A 98 10.02 -6.07 -0.80
N LEU A 99 9.33 -5.03 -0.31
CA LEU A 99 8.56 -5.10 0.93
C LEU A 99 7.10 -5.50 0.74
N LEU A 100 6.51 -5.18 -0.41
CA LEU A 100 5.08 -5.33 -0.64
C LEU A 100 4.76 -5.77 -2.07
N TYR A 101 3.83 -6.71 -2.17
CA TYR A 101 3.10 -7.00 -3.39
C TYR A 101 1.60 -6.96 -3.09
N ALA A 102 0.87 -6.02 -3.67
CA ALA A 102 -0.53 -5.77 -3.31
C ALA A 102 -1.41 -5.36 -4.50
N PHE A 103 -2.68 -5.78 -4.43
CA PHE A 103 -3.76 -5.39 -5.32
C PHE A 103 -4.84 -4.66 -4.54
N ILE A 104 -5.23 -3.49 -5.03
CA ILE A 104 -6.22 -2.62 -4.40
C ILE A 104 -7.30 -2.30 -5.44
N SER A 105 -8.56 -2.46 -5.06
CA SER A 105 -9.70 -1.95 -5.83
C SER A 105 -9.99 -0.51 -5.44
N ILE A 106 -10.25 0.35 -6.43
CA ILE A 106 -10.74 1.72 -6.26
C ILE A 106 -12.10 1.92 -6.94
N GLU A 107 -12.80 0.83 -7.24
CA GLU A 107 -14.12 0.83 -7.89
C GLU A 107 -15.20 1.48 -7.01
N HIS A 108 -15.07 1.36 -5.69
CA HIS A 108 -16.00 1.90 -4.71
C HIS A 108 -15.45 3.20 -4.09
N GLU A 109 -16.33 3.99 -3.44
CA GLU A 109 -15.94 5.20 -2.71
C GLU A 109 -14.83 4.96 -1.66
N ARG A 110 -14.75 3.72 -1.13
CA ARG A 110 -13.70 3.29 -0.21
C ARG A 110 -12.81 2.27 -0.92
N PRO A 111 -11.50 2.56 -1.05
CA PRO A 111 -10.56 1.57 -1.58
C PRO A 111 -10.59 0.28 -0.77
N GLU A 112 -10.42 -0.85 -1.46
CA GLU A 112 -10.45 -2.18 -0.86
C GLU A 112 -9.15 -2.93 -1.15
N LEU A 113 -8.54 -3.50 -0.11
CA LEU A 113 -7.34 -4.33 -0.25
C LEU A 113 -7.76 -5.75 -0.66
N LEU A 114 -7.66 -6.07 -1.95
CA LEU A 114 -8.03 -7.37 -2.49
C LEU A 114 -7.02 -8.46 -2.12
N TYR A 115 -5.73 -8.11 -2.14
CA TYR A 115 -4.65 -9.02 -1.83
C TYR A 115 -3.41 -8.26 -1.39
N ALA A 116 -2.68 -8.81 -0.42
CA ALA A 116 -1.35 -8.33 -0.05
C ALA A 116 -0.46 -9.48 0.42
N ARG A 117 0.77 -9.49 -0.08
CA ARG A 117 1.89 -10.26 0.45
C ARG A 117 2.98 -9.28 0.86
N THR A 118 3.42 -9.35 2.11
CA THR A 118 4.44 -8.43 2.62
C THR A 118 5.51 -9.15 3.43
N GLY A 119 6.77 -8.73 3.26
CA GLY A 119 7.90 -9.18 4.06
C GLY A 119 8.05 -8.42 5.39
N VAL A 120 7.32 -7.31 5.57
CA VAL A 120 7.45 -6.39 6.71
C VAL A 120 7.34 -7.13 8.05
N PHE A 121 6.34 -8.00 8.22
CA PHE A 121 6.14 -8.73 9.48
C PHE A 121 7.25 -9.73 9.78
N GLY A 122 7.84 -10.36 8.75
CA GLY A 122 9.01 -11.23 8.91
C GLY A 122 10.23 -10.44 9.38
N MET A 123 10.47 -9.26 8.79
CA MET A 123 11.57 -8.36 9.17
C MET A 123 11.39 -7.78 10.58
N LEU A 124 10.14 -7.56 11.01
CA LEU A 124 9.79 -7.16 12.38
C LEU A 124 9.76 -8.34 13.37
N GLN A 125 10.07 -9.57 12.93
CA GLN A 125 10.02 -10.79 13.73
C GLN A 125 8.64 -11.06 14.38
N ILE A 126 7.57 -10.59 13.74
CA ILE A 126 6.19 -10.82 14.17
C ILE A 126 5.75 -12.18 13.64
N GLN A 127 5.47 -13.11 14.55
CA GLN A 127 4.96 -14.43 14.18
C GLN A 127 3.57 -14.35 13.51
N GLY A 128 3.32 -15.28 12.58
CA GLY A 128 2.09 -15.33 11.79
C GLY A 128 0.82 -15.32 12.65
N GLY A 129 -0.21 -14.59 12.18
CA GLY A 129 -1.51 -14.47 12.85
C GLY A 129 -1.60 -13.38 13.92
N ARG A 130 -0.53 -12.61 14.16
CA ARG A 130 -0.53 -11.49 15.14
C ARG A 130 -0.75 -10.11 14.53
N TYR A 131 -1.20 -10.07 13.28
CA TYR A 131 -1.53 -8.86 12.54
C TYR A 131 -2.83 -9.03 11.77
N GLN A 132 -3.56 -7.93 11.58
CA GLN A 132 -4.81 -7.90 10.81
C GLN A 132 -4.84 -6.67 9.89
N PRO A 133 -5.35 -6.74 8.66
CA PRO A 133 -5.61 -5.56 7.85
C PRO A 133 -6.55 -4.59 8.58
N GLN A 134 -6.22 -3.31 8.58
CA GLN A 134 -7.05 -2.23 9.14
C GLN A 134 -7.70 -1.39 8.04
N GLY A 135 -7.00 -1.16 6.94
CA GLY A 135 -7.55 -0.40 5.83
C GLY A 135 -6.52 -0.07 4.77
N VAL A 136 -7.02 0.50 3.69
CA VAL A 136 -6.23 1.04 2.60
C VAL A 136 -6.78 2.42 2.23
N ARG A 137 -5.89 3.34 1.88
CA ARG A 137 -6.25 4.66 1.36
C ARG A 137 -5.50 4.88 0.05
N VAL A 138 -6.18 5.52 -0.89
CA VAL A 138 -5.64 5.86 -2.20
C VAL A 138 -6.02 7.32 -2.46
N GLU A 139 -5.04 8.16 -2.73
CA GLU A 139 -5.25 9.54 -3.15
C GLU A 139 -4.93 9.65 -4.63
N THR A 140 -5.85 10.20 -5.41
CA THR A 140 -5.67 10.52 -6.82
C THR A 140 -5.53 12.02 -7.04
N GLN A 141 -4.77 12.42 -8.06
CA GLN A 141 -4.75 13.79 -8.55
C GLN A 141 -6.08 14.06 -9.27
N HIS A 142 -6.77 15.11 -8.83
CA HIS A 142 -7.97 15.65 -9.48
C HIS A 142 -7.59 16.55 -10.65
#